data_AF-A0A366MPN0-F1
#
_entry.id   AF-A0A366MPN0-F1
#
_cell.length_a   1.000
_cell.length_b   1.000
_cell.length_c   1.000
_cell.angle_alpha   90.00
_cell.angle_beta   90.00
_cell.angle_gamma   90.00
#
_symmetry.space_group_name_H-M   'P 1'
#
loop_
_entity.id
_entity.type
_entity.pdbx_description
1 polymer ?
#
loop_
_entity_poly.entity_id
_entity_poly.type
_entity_poly.pdbx_seq_one_letter_code
_entity_poly.pdbx_strand_id
1 'polypeptide(L)'
;MNKYFWNTIIVLAFVSAIILIFALINQENTNKDFIQKTPITEKFQEVLSDTIKQNIEKYQNEILENLERTKFDINTIIDENINRVFTDLIEKNLDKYLDFHYSVIGEYTQLFAFAFGDINKIINEKLLGKDFEKNINQLSLEIVNSSYLKIEEYLKNTEKIATKDVDLELNKNSLDNLKLNIENNLKTNLIDMKATVIAGAIATKLTISITSKISAKIALKSASKTATKLATTTTAASGGIACGLAAPFCGIAFGTIAWFGTDAVVISVDEYINKEDFKEEIIEALNESKLELKEQYKPIIDELYKISNEYQEKLKTTQTLEKKRIIDNF
;
A
#
# COMPACT_ATOMS: atom_id res chain seq x y z
N MET A 1 28.21 28.99 107.03
CA MET A 1 27.53 28.43 105.84
C MET A 1 26.72 27.22 106.29
N ASN A 2 25.40 27.30 106.12
CA ASN A 2 24.43 26.56 106.92
C ASN A 2 24.40 25.06 106.58
N LYS A 3 24.36 24.18 107.60
CA LYS A 3 24.12 22.73 107.47
C LYS A 3 22.90 22.39 106.60
N TYR A 4 21.94 23.32 106.53
CA TYR A 4 20.75 23.22 105.70
C TYR A 4 21.00 23.24 104.19
N PHE A 5 22.09 23.87 103.70
CA PHE A 5 22.41 23.94 102.25
C PHE A 5 22.91 22.61 101.70
N TRP A 6 23.74 21.89 102.47
CA TRP A 6 24.22 20.57 102.08
C TRP A 6 23.14 19.50 102.19
N ASN A 7 22.23 19.61 103.17
CA ASN A 7 21.10 18.69 103.28
C ASN A 7 20.12 18.82 102.10
N THR A 8 19.84 20.03 101.60
CA THR A 8 18.99 20.18 100.41
C THR A 8 19.63 19.63 99.15
N ILE A 9 20.94 19.80 98.96
CA ILE A 9 21.67 19.23 97.82
C ILE A 9 21.62 17.70 97.84
N ILE A 10 21.84 17.09 99.01
CA ILE A 10 21.80 15.62 99.16
C ILE A 10 20.39 15.08 98.90
N VAL A 11 19.34 15.75 99.41
CA VAL A 11 17.94 15.35 99.17
C VAL A 11 17.58 15.48 97.69
N LEU A 12 17.98 16.57 97.03
CA LEU A 12 17.76 16.75 95.58
C LEU A 12 18.49 15.70 94.73
N ALA A 13 19.73 15.36 95.10
CA ALA A 13 20.48 14.31 94.43
C ALA A 13 19.81 12.93 94.60
N PHE A 14 19.28 12.64 95.79
CA PHE A 14 18.59 11.39 96.07
C PHE A 14 17.25 11.29 95.32
N VAL A 15 16.47 12.38 95.27
CA VAL A 15 15.22 12.45 94.49
C VAL A 15 15.51 12.31 92.99
N SER A 16 16.55 12.95 92.47
CA SER A 16 17.00 12.80 91.07
C SER A 16 17.40 11.36 90.74
N ALA A 17 18.15 10.70 91.64
CA ALA A 17 18.53 9.30 91.48
C ALA A 17 17.31 8.36 91.51
N ILE A 18 16.33 8.60 92.38
CA ILE A 18 15.08 7.83 92.42
C ILE A 18 14.30 8.01 91.12
N ILE A 19 14.20 9.22 90.58
CA ILE A 19 13.51 9.48 89.30
C ILE A 19 14.23 8.77 88.15
N LEU A 20 15.56 8.77 88.11
CA LEU A 20 16.34 8.03 87.11
C LEU A 20 16.17 6.51 87.23
N ILE A 21 16.10 5.97 88.46
CA ILE A 21 15.83 4.55 88.70
C ILE A 21 14.41 4.19 88.27
N PHE A 22 13.40 5.02 88.57
CA PHE A 22 12.03 4.82 88.10
C PHE A 22 11.92 4.94 86.57
N ALA A 23 12.69 5.84 85.94
CA ALA A 23 12.74 5.97 84.48
C ALA A 23 13.36 4.72 83.83
N LEU A 24 14.44 4.16 84.41
CA LEU A 24 15.05 2.92 83.94
C LEU A 24 14.13 1.71 84.14
N ILE A 25 13.44 1.61 85.27
CA ILE A 25 12.48 0.54 85.55
C ILE A 25 11.23 0.65 84.64
N ASN A 26 10.77 1.86 84.31
CA ASN A 26 9.69 2.04 83.33
C ASN A 26 10.14 1.77 81.89
N GLN A 27 11.41 1.97 81.56
CA GLN A 27 11.95 1.58 80.27
C GLN A 27 12.01 0.06 80.09
N GLU A 28 12.23 -0.69 81.19
CA GLU A 28 12.28 -2.16 81.19
C GLU A 28 10.88 -2.81 81.20
N ASN A 29 9.87 -2.17 81.79
CA ASN A 29 8.48 -2.67 81.84
C ASN A 29 7.61 -2.33 80.61
N THR A 30 8.19 -1.70 79.58
CA THR A 30 7.53 -1.53 78.27
C THR A 30 8.02 -2.56 77.24
N ASN A 31 8.48 -3.72 77.72
CA ASN A 31 8.75 -4.88 76.88
C ASN A 31 7.75 -6.00 77.21
N LYS A 32 6.47 -5.70 77.01
CA LYS A 32 5.49 -6.75 76.71
C LYS A 32 5.58 -6.99 75.22
N ASP A 33 5.86 -8.24 74.86
CA ASP A 33 5.79 -8.78 73.50
C ASP A 33 4.51 -8.34 72.79
N PHE A 34 4.60 -7.21 72.09
CA PHE A 34 3.96 -7.14 70.80
C PHE A 34 4.95 -7.81 69.86
N ILE A 35 4.72 -9.09 69.58
CA ILE A 35 4.97 -9.57 68.23
C ILE A 35 4.08 -8.69 67.36
N GLN A 36 4.61 -7.51 66.99
CA GLN A 36 4.15 -6.79 65.84
C GLN A 36 4.42 -7.77 64.73
N LYS A 37 3.41 -8.55 64.34
CA LYS A 37 3.38 -9.10 63.00
C LYS A 37 3.57 -7.87 62.14
N THR A 38 4.79 -7.66 61.66
CA THR A 38 4.99 -6.78 60.52
C THR A 38 3.90 -7.18 59.55
N PRO A 39 3.06 -6.23 59.07
CA PRO A 39 2.23 -6.57 57.93
C PRO A 39 3.19 -7.22 56.94
N ILE A 40 2.83 -8.39 56.40
CA ILE A 40 3.59 -8.97 55.30
C ILE A 40 3.46 -7.93 54.20
N THR A 41 4.38 -6.97 54.15
CA THR A 41 4.50 -6.04 53.05
C THR A 41 4.95 -6.95 51.95
N GLU A 42 4.05 -7.29 51.04
CA GLU A 42 4.41 -8.03 49.84
C GLU A 42 5.51 -7.21 49.15
N LYS A 43 6.76 -7.63 49.34
CA LYS A 43 7.89 -7.03 48.65
C LYS A 43 7.86 -7.59 47.24
N PHE A 44 7.63 -6.72 46.28
CA PHE A 44 7.76 -7.03 44.88
C PHE A 44 9.15 -6.60 44.42
N GLN A 45 9.83 -7.48 43.69
CA GLN A 45 11.03 -7.14 42.94
C GLN A 45 10.71 -7.12 41.45
N GLU A 46 11.20 -6.10 40.77
CA GLU A 46 11.17 -6.02 39.32
C GLU A 46 12.24 -6.94 38.74
N VAL A 47 11.84 -7.87 37.87
CA VAL A 47 12.72 -8.84 37.22
C VAL A 47 12.50 -8.76 35.72
N LEU A 48 13.54 -9.01 34.93
CA LEU A 48 13.43 -9.12 33.47
C LEU A 48 12.42 -10.22 33.10
N SER A 49 11.53 -9.89 32.18
CA SER A 49 10.43 -10.72 31.70
C SER A 49 10.58 -11.00 30.21
N ASP A 50 10.38 -12.26 29.84
CA ASP A 50 10.33 -12.75 28.46
C ASP A 50 8.89 -12.85 27.94
N THR A 51 7.91 -12.29 28.65
CA THR A 51 6.47 -12.42 28.35
C THR A 51 6.12 -12.03 26.92
N ILE A 52 6.71 -10.94 26.39
CA ILE A 52 6.49 -10.54 24.99
C ILE A 52 6.92 -11.64 24.01
N LYS A 53 8.13 -12.17 24.19
CA LYS A 53 8.65 -13.25 23.34
C LYS A 53 7.77 -14.49 23.41
N GLN A 54 7.38 -14.90 24.62
CA GLN A 54 6.50 -16.04 24.83
C GLN A 54 5.13 -15.84 24.18
N ASN A 55 4.57 -14.63 24.24
CA ASN A 55 3.30 -14.32 23.59
C ASN A 55 3.40 -14.40 22.06
N ILE A 56 4.46 -13.85 21.46
CA ILE A 56 4.68 -13.96 20.01
C ILE A 56 4.74 -15.43 19.59
N GLU A 57 5.51 -16.26 20.31
CA GLU A 57 5.65 -17.69 20.02
C GLU A 57 4.32 -18.44 20.22
N LYS A 58 3.59 -18.13 21.30
CA LYS A 58 2.29 -18.75 21.64
C LYS A 58 1.19 -18.41 20.64
N TYR A 59 1.13 -17.16 20.18
CA TYR A 59 0.08 -16.65 19.30
C TYR A 59 0.55 -16.50 17.83
N GLN A 60 1.64 -17.18 17.45
CA GLN A 60 2.22 -17.08 16.11
C GLN A 60 1.20 -17.36 14.98
N ASN A 61 0.31 -18.32 15.20
CA ASN A 61 -0.73 -18.67 14.21
C ASN A 61 -1.73 -17.52 14.00
N GLU A 62 -2.11 -16.81 15.07
CA GLU A 62 -3.02 -15.66 14.99
C GLU A 62 -2.34 -14.49 14.27
N ILE A 63 -1.04 -14.27 14.54
CA ILE A 63 -0.23 -13.27 13.85
C ILE A 63 -0.11 -13.59 12.36
N LEU A 64 0.13 -14.86 12.00
CA LEU A 64 0.21 -15.31 10.61
C LEU A 64 -1.14 -15.18 9.88
N GLU A 65 -2.24 -15.54 10.53
CA GLU A 65 -3.59 -15.38 9.97
C GLU A 65 -3.90 -13.91 9.69
N ASN A 66 -3.58 -13.02 10.63
CA ASN A 66 -3.74 -11.58 10.44
C ASN A 66 -2.85 -11.04 9.31
N LEU A 67 -1.63 -11.56 9.15
CA LEU A 67 -0.73 -11.21 8.05
C LEU A 67 -1.31 -11.61 6.69
N GLU A 68 -1.83 -12.83 6.55
CA GLU A 68 -2.47 -13.28 5.31
C GLU A 68 -3.75 -12.50 4.99
N ARG A 69 -4.56 -12.16 6.01
CA ARG A 69 -5.70 -11.23 5.84
C ARG A 69 -5.25 -9.85 5.35
N THR A 70 -4.18 -9.31 5.92
CA THR A 70 -3.62 -8.01 5.51
C THR A 70 -3.15 -8.04 4.06
N LYS A 71 -2.48 -9.12 3.65
CA LYS A 71 -2.10 -9.34 2.24
C LYS A 71 -3.32 -9.42 1.33
N PHE A 72 -4.37 -10.14 1.73
CA PHE A 72 -5.62 -10.22 0.97
C PHE A 72 -6.27 -8.83 0.80
N ASP A 73 -6.33 -8.04 1.87
CA ASP A 73 -6.83 -6.66 1.84
C ASP A 73 -6.01 -5.78 0.87
N ILE A 74 -4.68 -5.85 0.92
CA ILE A 74 -3.81 -5.10 0.02
C ILE A 74 -4.02 -5.52 -1.45
N ASN A 75 -4.09 -6.82 -1.72
CA ASN A 75 -4.38 -7.32 -3.07
C ASN A 75 -5.74 -6.82 -3.57
N THR A 76 -6.74 -6.79 -2.70
CA THR A 76 -8.07 -6.27 -3.02
C THR A 76 -8.01 -4.77 -3.36
N ILE A 77 -7.29 -3.97 -2.55
CA ILE A 77 -7.07 -2.54 -2.81
C ILE A 77 -6.42 -2.32 -4.17
N ILE A 78 -5.37 -3.08 -4.50
CA ILE A 78 -4.68 -3.03 -5.80
C ILE A 78 -5.66 -3.36 -6.93
N ASP A 79 -6.37 -4.48 -6.79
CA ASP A 79 -7.27 -5.00 -7.80
C ASP A 79 -8.43 -4.05 -8.08
N GLU A 80 -9.12 -3.56 -7.06
CA GLU A 80 -10.26 -2.63 -7.21
C GLU A 80 -9.84 -1.33 -7.89
N ASN A 81 -8.71 -0.75 -7.47
CA ASN A 81 -8.19 0.49 -8.03
C ASN A 81 -7.79 0.34 -9.49
N ILE A 82 -7.05 -0.72 -9.82
CA ILE A 82 -6.64 -1.00 -11.20
C ILE A 82 -7.87 -1.33 -12.06
N ASN A 83 -8.75 -2.21 -11.59
CA ASN A 83 -9.97 -2.59 -12.31
C ASN A 83 -10.77 -1.35 -12.70
N ARG A 84 -10.98 -0.42 -11.76
CA ARG A 84 -11.71 0.82 -12.00
C ARG A 84 -11.15 1.63 -13.17
N VAL A 85 -9.83 1.83 -13.24
CA VAL A 85 -9.20 2.60 -14.31
C VAL A 85 -9.42 1.95 -15.67
N PHE A 86 -9.24 0.63 -15.77
CA PHE A 86 -9.41 -0.08 -17.05
C PHE A 86 -10.86 -0.19 -17.47
N THR A 87 -11.79 -0.40 -16.52
CA THR A 87 -13.22 -0.34 -16.78
C THR A 87 -13.62 1.03 -17.32
N ASP A 88 -13.12 2.11 -16.71
CA ASP A 88 -13.38 3.47 -17.20
C ASP A 88 -12.88 3.69 -18.63
N LEU A 89 -11.71 3.16 -18.99
CA LEU A 89 -11.20 3.24 -20.36
C LEU A 89 -12.12 2.52 -21.36
N ILE A 90 -12.53 1.29 -21.03
CA ILE A 90 -13.38 0.46 -21.88
C ILE A 90 -14.77 1.09 -22.03
N GLU A 91 -15.38 1.54 -20.95
CA GLU A 91 -16.76 2.04 -20.97
C GLU A 91 -16.88 3.48 -21.50
N LYS A 92 -15.88 4.34 -21.29
CA LYS A 92 -16.01 5.78 -21.57
C LYS A 92 -15.22 6.26 -22.79
N ASN A 93 -14.14 5.55 -23.15
CA ASN A 93 -13.19 6.03 -24.16
C ASN A 93 -13.11 5.11 -25.38
N LEU A 94 -13.25 3.79 -25.22
CA LEU A 94 -13.05 2.83 -26.30
C LEU A 94 -13.95 3.09 -27.51
N ASP A 95 -15.26 3.24 -27.30
CA ASP A 95 -16.19 3.48 -28.41
C ASP A 95 -15.90 4.81 -29.13
N LYS A 96 -15.54 5.86 -28.38
CA LYS A 96 -15.13 7.15 -28.97
C LYS A 96 -13.84 7.03 -29.78
N TYR A 97 -12.92 6.20 -29.33
CA TYR A 97 -11.69 5.90 -30.06
C TYR A 97 -11.99 5.13 -31.36
N LEU A 98 -12.88 4.14 -31.31
CA LEU A 98 -13.31 3.39 -32.48
C LEU A 98 -14.02 4.28 -33.50
N ASP A 99 -14.91 5.17 -33.06
CA ASP A 99 -15.57 6.13 -33.94
C ASP A 99 -14.57 7.09 -34.59
N PHE A 100 -13.50 7.45 -33.90
CA PHE A 100 -12.39 8.18 -34.50
C PHE A 100 -11.64 7.31 -35.51
N HIS A 101 -11.24 6.09 -35.16
CA HIS A 101 -10.52 5.16 -36.03
C HIS A 101 -11.26 4.88 -37.34
N TYR A 102 -12.57 4.64 -37.27
CA TYR A 102 -13.46 4.40 -38.41
C TYR A 102 -14.05 5.69 -39.01
N SER A 103 -13.38 6.84 -38.80
CA SER A 103 -13.70 8.08 -39.52
C SER A 103 -12.67 8.35 -40.61
N VAL A 104 -13.10 9.00 -41.69
CA VAL A 104 -12.20 9.46 -42.77
C VAL A 104 -11.02 10.25 -42.20
N ILE A 105 -11.30 11.21 -41.31
CA ILE A 105 -10.27 12.04 -40.71
C ILE A 105 -9.32 11.19 -39.85
N GLY A 106 -9.85 10.25 -39.07
CA GLY A 106 -9.03 9.43 -38.18
C GLY A 106 -8.13 8.44 -38.93
N GLU A 107 -8.63 7.78 -39.98
CA GLU A 107 -7.81 6.88 -40.80
C GLU A 107 -6.64 7.64 -41.44
N TYR A 108 -6.89 8.81 -42.04
CA TYR A 108 -5.82 9.65 -42.58
C TYR A 108 -4.85 10.14 -41.51
N THR A 109 -5.35 10.51 -40.33
CA THR A 109 -4.52 10.99 -39.21
C THR A 109 -3.60 9.88 -38.70
N GLN A 110 -4.12 8.66 -38.54
CA GLN A 110 -3.34 7.51 -38.08
C GLN A 110 -2.35 7.04 -39.14
N LEU A 111 -2.72 7.01 -40.41
CA LEU A 111 -1.82 6.66 -41.51
C LEU A 111 -0.68 7.68 -41.64
N PHE A 112 -0.99 8.98 -41.58
CA PHE A 112 0.01 10.04 -41.61
C PHE A 112 0.97 9.93 -40.42
N ALA A 113 0.43 9.72 -39.21
CA ALA A 113 1.27 9.57 -38.02
C ALA A 113 2.08 8.28 -38.03
N PHE A 114 1.56 7.19 -38.58
CA PHE A 114 2.34 5.96 -38.77
C PHE A 114 3.53 6.18 -39.72
N ALA A 115 3.33 6.93 -40.80
CA ALA A 115 4.36 7.17 -41.81
C ALA A 115 5.38 8.26 -41.42
N PHE A 116 4.92 9.32 -40.74
CA PHE A 116 5.69 10.55 -40.56
C PHE A 116 5.68 11.10 -39.12
N GLY A 117 4.99 10.46 -38.18
CA GLY A 117 4.77 10.99 -36.84
C GLY A 117 4.79 9.93 -35.74
N ASP A 118 4.02 10.18 -34.68
CA ASP A 118 3.91 9.30 -33.52
C ASP A 118 2.47 8.82 -33.34
N ILE A 119 2.19 7.61 -33.82
CA ILE A 119 0.88 6.97 -33.67
C ILE A 119 0.55 6.68 -32.20
N ASN A 120 1.54 6.41 -31.34
CA ASN A 120 1.32 6.13 -29.92
C ASN A 120 0.76 7.37 -29.22
N LYS A 121 1.20 8.57 -29.62
CA LYS A 121 0.63 9.82 -29.13
C LYS A 121 -0.85 9.97 -29.46
N ILE A 122 -1.28 9.61 -30.68
CA ILE A 122 -2.70 9.67 -31.07
C ILE A 122 -3.52 8.66 -30.25
N ILE A 123 -3.02 7.42 -30.12
CA ILE A 123 -3.68 6.39 -29.32
C ILE A 123 -3.79 6.86 -27.86
N ASN A 124 -2.72 7.39 -27.28
CA ASN A 124 -2.73 7.94 -25.93
C ASN A 124 -3.80 9.03 -25.79
N GLU A 125 -3.79 10.05 -26.65
CA GLU A 125 -4.73 11.18 -26.54
C GLU A 125 -6.20 10.78 -26.76
N LYS A 126 -6.46 9.83 -27.67
CA LYS A 126 -7.82 9.47 -28.10
C LYS A 126 -8.42 8.31 -27.31
N LEU A 127 -7.60 7.33 -26.88
CA LEU A 127 -8.06 6.15 -26.14
C LEU A 127 -7.81 6.31 -24.63
N LEU A 128 -6.59 6.65 -24.23
CA LEU A 128 -6.23 6.69 -22.80
C LEU A 128 -6.66 8.01 -22.14
N GLY A 129 -6.57 9.11 -22.90
CA GLY A 129 -6.83 10.47 -22.46
C GLY A 129 -5.58 11.18 -21.97
N LYS A 130 -5.57 12.52 -22.09
CA LYS A 130 -4.40 13.36 -21.77
C LYS A 130 -3.94 13.27 -20.33
N ASP A 131 -4.86 12.98 -19.41
CA ASP A 131 -4.57 12.87 -17.97
C ASP A 131 -4.26 11.43 -17.55
N PHE A 132 -4.17 10.46 -18.47
CA PHE A 132 -3.99 9.05 -18.13
C PHE A 132 -2.78 8.79 -17.22
N GLU A 133 -1.60 9.29 -17.60
CA GLU A 133 -0.39 9.10 -16.79
C GLU A 133 -0.52 9.72 -15.40
N LYS A 134 -1.13 10.91 -15.32
CA LYS A 134 -1.39 11.60 -14.05
C LYS A 134 -2.34 10.79 -13.18
N ASN A 135 -3.40 10.23 -13.77
CA ASN A 135 -4.38 9.40 -13.07
C ASN A 135 -3.73 8.11 -12.54
N ILE A 136 -2.84 7.46 -13.31
CA ILE A 136 -2.09 6.29 -12.84
C ILE A 136 -1.14 6.64 -11.70
N ASN A 137 -0.47 7.81 -11.75
CA ASN A 137 0.39 8.25 -10.65
C ASN A 137 -0.44 8.53 -9.37
N GLN A 138 -1.62 9.13 -9.50
CA GLN A 138 -2.53 9.34 -8.38
C GLN A 138 -3.07 8.02 -7.82
N LEU A 139 -3.46 7.09 -8.68
CA LEU A 139 -3.86 5.73 -8.31
C LEU A 139 -2.75 5.03 -7.52
N SER A 140 -1.51 5.14 -7.99
CA SER A 140 -0.35 4.54 -7.33
C SER A 140 -0.14 5.10 -5.92
N LEU A 141 -0.30 6.41 -5.75
CA LEU A 141 -0.26 7.05 -4.43
C LEU A 141 -1.37 6.53 -3.51
N GLU A 142 -2.59 6.38 -4.03
CA GLU A 142 -3.74 5.88 -3.29
C GLU A 142 -3.55 4.43 -2.85
N ILE A 143 -3.09 3.55 -3.76
CA ILE A 143 -2.76 2.16 -3.48
C ILE A 143 -1.69 2.07 -2.38
N VAL A 144 -0.59 2.81 -2.53
CA VAL A 144 0.52 2.75 -1.56
C VAL A 144 0.09 3.27 -0.19
N ASN A 145 -0.62 4.41 -0.12
CA ASN A 145 -1.10 4.95 1.14
C ASN A 145 -2.12 4.03 1.83
N SER A 146 -3.06 3.46 1.07
CA SER A 146 -4.09 2.56 1.62
C SER A 146 -3.48 1.24 2.09
N SER A 147 -2.51 0.71 1.34
CA SER A 147 -1.76 -0.49 1.74
C SER A 147 -0.99 -0.23 3.03
N TYR A 148 -0.34 0.93 3.15
CA TYR A 148 0.37 1.32 4.35
C TYR A 148 -0.53 1.37 5.60
N LEU A 149 -1.76 1.87 5.48
CA LEU A 149 -2.71 1.86 6.61
C LEU A 149 -3.04 0.43 7.06
N LYS A 150 -3.15 -0.52 6.12
CA LYS A 150 -3.36 -1.94 6.43
C LYS A 150 -2.15 -2.56 7.11
N ILE A 151 -0.94 -2.20 6.70
CA ILE A 151 0.29 -2.61 7.38
C ILE A 151 0.30 -2.04 8.81
N GLU A 152 -0.01 -0.76 8.99
CA GLU A 152 -0.05 -0.15 10.33
C GLU A 152 -1.08 -0.83 11.25
N GLU A 153 -2.26 -1.16 10.73
CA GLU A 153 -3.30 -1.92 11.45
C GLU A 153 -2.81 -3.31 11.87
N TYR A 154 -2.16 -4.04 10.95
CA TYR A 154 -1.53 -5.33 11.24
C TYR A 154 -0.52 -5.24 12.39
N LEU A 155 0.34 -4.21 12.38
CA LEU A 155 1.36 -4.04 13.40
C LEU A 155 0.75 -3.70 14.76
N LYS A 156 -0.25 -2.82 14.82
CA LYS A 156 -1.00 -2.52 16.06
C LYS A 156 -1.66 -3.77 16.63
N ASN A 157 -2.25 -4.61 15.79
CA ASN A 157 -2.86 -5.87 16.22
C ASN A 157 -1.80 -6.84 16.75
N THR A 158 -0.64 -6.93 16.09
CA THR A 158 0.50 -7.75 16.54
C THR A 158 1.05 -7.25 17.88
N GLU A 159 1.18 -5.94 18.07
CA GLU A 159 1.60 -5.31 19.32
C GLU A 159 0.66 -5.69 20.48
N LYS A 160 -0.65 -5.62 20.25
CA LYS A 160 -1.67 -5.98 21.23
C LYS A 160 -1.58 -7.44 21.66
N ILE A 161 -1.28 -8.34 20.73
CA ILE A 161 -1.05 -9.76 21.01
C ILE A 161 0.24 -9.91 21.83
N ALA A 162 1.32 -9.27 21.41
CA ALA A 162 2.64 -9.36 22.02
C ALA A 162 2.65 -8.86 23.47
N THR A 163 1.91 -7.78 23.75
CA THR A 163 1.85 -7.11 25.05
C THR A 163 0.77 -7.66 25.99
N LYS A 164 0.11 -8.76 25.62
CA LYS A 164 -0.86 -9.42 26.49
C LYS A 164 -0.22 -9.83 27.81
N ASP A 165 -0.90 -9.57 28.93
CA ASP A 165 -0.40 -9.89 30.28
C ASP A 165 0.92 -9.16 30.68
N VAL A 166 1.36 -8.15 29.92
CA VAL A 166 2.48 -7.26 30.27
C VAL A 166 1.97 -6.05 31.07
N ASP A 167 2.65 -5.69 32.15
CA ASP A 167 2.40 -4.44 32.89
C ASP A 167 2.89 -3.25 32.04
N LEU A 168 1.95 -2.60 31.33
CA LEU A 168 2.25 -1.51 30.40
C LEU A 168 2.79 -0.25 31.10
N GLU A 169 2.39 0.02 32.35
CA GLU A 169 2.88 1.18 33.09
C GLU A 169 4.33 0.98 33.51
N LEU A 170 4.65 -0.22 34.01
CA LEU A 170 6.01 -0.59 34.37
C LEU A 170 6.96 -0.56 33.17
N ASN A 171 6.46 -0.91 31.98
CA ASN A 171 7.23 -1.06 30.75
C ASN A 171 7.10 0.12 29.77
N LYS A 172 6.47 1.21 30.20
CA LYS A 172 6.11 2.33 29.32
C LYS A 172 7.27 2.84 28.47
N ASN A 173 8.44 3.08 29.07
CA ASN A 173 9.59 3.63 28.35
C ASN A 173 10.10 2.69 27.25
N SER A 174 10.19 1.39 27.52
CA SER A 174 10.63 0.39 26.52
C SER A 174 9.63 0.29 25.38
N LEU A 175 8.34 0.27 25.69
CA LEU A 175 7.26 0.17 24.70
C LEU A 175 7.11 1.45 23.87
N ASP A 176 7.20 2.63 24.48
CA ASP A 176 7.15 3.93 23.78
C ASP A 176 8.32 4.08 22.81
N ASN A 177 9.54 3.68 23.23
CA ASN A 177 10.72 3.69 22.36
C ASN A 177 10.57 2.73 21.18
N LEU A 178 10.05 1.52 21.43
CA LEU A 178 9.75 0.55 20.39
C LEU A 178 8.76 1.14 19.39
N LYS A 179 7.63 1.68 19.87
CA LYS A 179 6.59 2.32 19.07
C LYS A 179 7.13 3.44 18.17
N LEU A 180 7.91 4.35 18.74
CA LEU A 180 8.54 5.44 17.98
C LEU A 180 9.47 4.92 16.89
N ASN A 181 10.26 3.88 17.17
CA ASN A 181 11.15 3.26 16.18
C ASN A 181 10.36 2.66 15.02
N ILE A 182 9.25 1.98 15.31
CA ILE A 182 8.38 1.39 14.28
C ILE A 182 7.71 2.46 13.45
N GLU A 183 7.13 3.48 14.07
CA GLU A 183 6.50 4.59 13.35
C GLU A 183 7.48 5.29 12.40
N ASN A 184 8.73 5.46 12.83
CA ASN A 184 9.77 6.04 11.98
C ASN A 184 10.18 5.09 10.84
N ASN A 185 10.38 3.80 11.13
CA ASN A 185 10.69 2.81 10.10
C ASN A 185 9.57 2.66 9.07
N LEU A 186 8.32 2.65 9.50
CA LEU A 186 7.17 2.60 8.62
C LEU A 186 7.10 3.83 7.73
N LYS A 187 7.29 5.04 8.27
CA LYS A 187 7.36 6.27 7.45
C LYS A 187 8.46 6.19 6.39
N THR A 188 9.63 5.66 6.75
CA THR A 188 10.72 5.44 5.79
C THR A 188 10.32 4.43 4.71
N ASN A 189 9.76 3.27 5.09
CA ASN A 189 9.31 2.26 4.14
C ASN A 189 8.19 2.78 3.22
N LEU A 190 7.31 3.66 3.71
CA LEU A 190 6.32 4.33 2.88
C LEU A 190 6.97 5.22 1.81
N ILE A 191 8.02 5.95 2.17
CA ILE A 191 8.78 6.77 1.21
C ILE A 191 9.43 5.86 0.17
N ASP A 192 10.03 4.75 0.59
CA ASP A 192 10.70 3.79 -0.30
C ASP A 192 9.70 3.07 -1.23
N MET A 193 8.53 2.69 -0.72
CA MET A 193 7.43 2.14 -1.52
C MET A 193 6.96 3.16 -2.57
N LYS A 194 6.77 4.43 -2.17
CA LYS A 194 6.39 5.50 -3.11
C LYS A 194 7.45 5.69 -4.18
N ALA A 195 8.73 5.69 -3.81
CA ALA A 195 9.82 5.79 -4.77
C ALA A 195 9.82 4.60 -5.75
N THR A 196 9.72 3.38 -5.23
CA THR A 196 9.70 2.15 -6.05
C THR A 196 8.54 2.13 -7.04
N VAL A 197 7.33 2.43 -6.57
CA VAL A 197 6.10 2.32 -7.37
C VAL A 197 5.92 3.54 -8.28
N ILE A 198 6.06 4.76 -7.76
CA ILE A 198 5.71 5.97 -8.54
C ILE A 198 6.91 6.45 -9.37
N ALA A 199 8.11 6.49 -8.79
CA ALA A 199 9.29 6.93 -9.53
C ALA A 199 9.80 5.87 -10.53
N GLY A 200 9.32 4.63 -10.45
CA GLY A 200 9.59 3.55 -11.41
C GLY A 200 9.02 3.73 -12.82
N ALA A 201 8.42 4.89 -13.10
CA ALA A 201 7.77 5.26 -14.36
C ALA A 201 6.65 4.29 -14.77
N ILE A 202 5.89 3.77 -13.80
CA ILE A 202 4.77 2.83 -14.06
C ILE A 202 3.78 3.43 -15.06
N ALA A 203 3.38 4.69 -14.87
CA ALA A 203 2.45 5.39 -15.75
C ALA A 203 2.94 5.43 -17.20
N THR A 204 4.20 5.82 -17.42
CA THR A 204 4.80 5.92 -18.75
C THR A 204 4.98 4.54 -19.38
N LYS A 205 5.50 3.56 -18.64
CA LYS A 205 5.64 2.17 -19.11
C LYS A 205 4.29 1.57 -19.53
N LEU A 206 3.26 1.82 -18.73
CA LEU A 206 1.91 1.34 -19.03
C LEU A 206 1.35 1.98 -20.31
N THR A 207 1.51 3.30 -20.43
CA THR A 207 1.12 4.05 -21.64
C THR A 207 1.82 3.50 -22.87
N ILE A 208 3.12 3.28 -22.80
CA ILE A 208 3.91 2.69 -23.89
C ILE A 208 3.44 1.26 -24.21
N SER A 209 3.23 0.41 -23.19
CA SER A 209 2.76 -0.98 -23.38
C SER A 209 1.42 -1.00 -24.12
N ILE A 210 0.42 -0.25 -23.65
CA ILE A 210 -0.90 -0.21 -24.29
C ILE A 210 -0.82 0.36 -25.71
N THR A 211 -0.20 1.53 -25.88
CA THR A 211 -0.15 2.22 -27.18
C THR A 211 0.65 1.44 -28.22
N SER A 212 1.74 0.77 -27.83
CA SER A 212 2.55 -0.06 -28.73
C SER A 212 1.81 -1.32 -29.21
N LYS A 213 1.09 -2.00 -28.32
CA LYS A 213 0.26 -3.17 -28.68
C LYS A 213 -0.81 -2.77 -29.69
N ILE A 214 -1.51 -1.66 -29.44
CA ILE A 214 -2.57 -1.17 -30.32
C ILE A 214 -2.00 -0.66 -31.65
N SER A 215 -0.88 0.08 -31.64
CA SER A 215 -0.26 0.55 -32.89
C SER A 215 0.23 -0.59 -33.77
N ALA A 216 0.73 -1.68 -33.19
CA ALA A 216 1.06 -2.90 -33.93
C ALA A 216 -0.18 -3.51 -34.63
N LYS A 217 -1.33 -3.55 -33.96
CA LYS A 217 -2.61 -4.01 -34.55
C LYS A 217 -3.08 -3.11 -35.70
N ILE A 218 -2.95 -1.79 -35.55
CA ILE A 218 -3.27 -0.83 -36.62
C ILE A 218 -2.35 -1.00 -37.84
N ALA A 219 -1.05 -1.19 -37.60
CA ALA A 219 -0.08 -1.41 -38.66
C ALA A 219 -0.41 -2.67 -39.48
N LEU A 220 -0.81 -3.76 -38.81
CA LEU A 220 -1.23 -5.00 -39.45
C LEU A 220 -2.49 -4.81 -40.31
N LYS A 221 -3.51 -4.13 -39.79
CA LYS A 221 -4.74 -3.82 -40.55
C LYS A 221 -4.51 -2.87 -41.73
N SER A 222 -3.57 -1.93 -41.60
CA SER A 222 -3.22 -1.01 -42.70
C SER A 222 -2.48 -1.71 -43.84
N ALA A 223 -1.63 -2.69 -43.52
CA ALA A 223 -0.92 -3.49 -44.51
C ALA A 223 -1.88 -4.36 -45.35
N SER A 224 -2.90 -4.97 -44.73
CA SER A 224 -3.88 -5.82 -45.43
C SER A 224 -4.80 -5.03 -46.38
N LYS A 225 -5.20 -3.80 -46.01
CA LYS A 225 -5.98 -2.90 -46.86
C LYS A 225 -5.24 -2.52 -48.16
N THR A 226 -3.91 -2.32 -48.08
CA THR A 226 -3.09 -1.95 -49.24
C THR A 226 -2.94 -3.11 -50.23
N ALA A 227 -2.79 -4.35 -49.74
CA ALA A 227 -2.73 -5.54 -50.58
C ALA A 227 -4.05 -5.77 -51.35
N THR A 228 -5.19 -5.50 -50.72
CA THR A 228 -6.52 -5.68 -51.33
C THR A 228 -6.79 -4.64 -52.42
N LYS A 229 -6.39 -3.38 -52.23
CA LYS A 229 -6.50 -2.32 -53.27
C LYS A 229 -5.69 -2.67 -54.54
N LEU A 230 -4.56 -3.37 -54.41
CA LEU A 230 -3.76 -3.89 -55.53
C LEU A 230 -4.36 -5.13 -56.22
N ALA A 231 -5.06 -5.99 -55.46
CA ALA A 231 -5.77 -7.13 -56.02
C ALA A 231 -6.98 -6.68 -56.86
N THR A 232 -7.70 -5.64 -56.45
CA THR A 232 -8.81 -5.08 -57.22
C THR A 232 -8.39 -4.30 -58.46
N THR A 233 -7.16 -3.76 -58.50
CA THR A 233 -6.62 -3.08 -59.70
C THR A 233 -6.04 -4.07 -60.72
N THR A 234 -5.69 -5.29 -60.33
CA THR A 234 -5.16 -6.32 -61.25
C THR A 234 -6.24 -7.12 -61.96
N THR A 235 -7.47 -7.18 -61.44
CA THR A 235 -8.63 -7.71 -62.20
C THR A 235 -9.21 -6.74 -63.24
N ALA A 236 -8.66 -5.52 -63.36
CA ALA A 236 -9.10 -4.53 -64.35
C ALA A 236 -8.13 -4.39 -65.55
N ALA A 237 -7.09 -5.24 -65.65
CA ALA A 237 -6.08 -5.12 -66.71
C ALA A 237 -6.38 -5.96 -67.97
N SER A 238 -7.46 -6.76 -68.00
CA SER A 238 -7.86 -7.46 -69.23
C SER A 238 -9.38 -7.51 -69.37
N GLY A 239 -9.93 -6.59 -70.16
CA GLY A 239 -11.35 -6.51 -70.48
C GLY A 239 -11.91 -5.14 -70.10
N GLY A 240 -12.01 -4.25 -71.09
CA GLY A 240 -12.48 -2.89 -70.90
C GLY A 240 -13.88 -2.82 -70.30
N ILE A 241 -13.98 -2.58 -68.99
CA ILE A 241 -15.08 -1.90 -68.30
C ILE A 241 -14.42 -1.16 -67.12
N ALA A 242 -13.70 -0.07 -67.40
CA ALA A 242 -13.20 0.85 -66.39
C ALA A 242 -14.35 1.74 -65.91
N CYS A 243 -15.36 1.14 -65.27
CA CYS A 243 -16.59 1.77 -64.81
C CYS A 243 -17.37 0.78 -63.91
N GLY A 244 -16.78 0.32 -62.80
CA GLY A 244 -17.52 -0.44 -61.79
C GLY A 244 -18.53 0.47 -61.08
N LEU A 245 -19.82 0.10 -61.08
CA LEU A 245 -21.03 0.72 -60.46
C LEU A 245 -21.23 2.27 -60.48
N ALA A 246 -20.26 3.06 -60.92
CA ALA A 246 -20.28 4.52 -61.04
C ALA A 246 -19.92 4.96 -62.47
N ALA A 247 -20.31 4.15 -63.45
CA ALA A 247 -19.97 4.32 -64.86
C ALA A 247 -20.29 5.70 -65.51
N PRO A 248 -21.34 6.44 -65.13
CA PRO A 248 -21.63 7.72 -65.79
C PRO A 248 -20.84 8.92 -65.24
N PHE A 249 -19.96 8.76 -64.23
CA PHE A 249 -19.29 9.88 -63.54
C PHE A 249 -17.81 10.09 -63.92
N CYS A 250 -17.31 9.45 -64.98
CA CYS A 250 -15.94 9.59 -65.50
C CYS A 250 -15.64 10.93 -66.20
N GLY A 251 -16.04 12.07 -65.64
CA GLY A 251 -15.73 13.39 -66.19
C GLY A 251 -15.49 14.42 -65.10
N ILE A 252 -14.20 14.61 -64.73
CA ILE A 252 -13.43 15.79 -64.26
C ILE A 252 -14.09 16.84 -63.30
N ALA A 253 -15.39 16.87 -63.08
CA ALA A 253 -16.10 17.91 -62.31
C ALA A 253 -16.37 17.57 -60.83
N PHE A 254 -16.01 16.37 -60.35
CA PHE A 254 -16.26 15.93 -58.96
C PHE A 254 -15.00 15.39 -58.24
N GLY A 255 -13.81 15.81 -58.67
CA GLY A 255 -12.53 15.25 -58.21
C GLY A 255 -12.25 15.34 -56.70
N THR A 256 -12.92 16.23 -55.97
CA THR A 256 -12.74 16.36 -54.52
C THR A 256 -13.83 15.68 -53.70
N ILE A 257 -15.09 15.69 -54.15
CA ILE A 257 -16.22 15.11 -53.39
C ILE A 257 -16.29 13.59 -53.61
N ALA A 258 -15.93 13.09 -54.80
CA ALA A 258 -15.95 11.66 -55.11
C ALA A 258 -14.80 10.88 -54.45
N TRP A 259 -13.64 11.50 -54.24
CA TRP A 259 -12.49 10.85 -53.60
C TRP A 259 -12.77 10.55 -52.13
N PHE A 260 -13.13 11.57 -51.35
CA PHE A 260 -13.52 11.39 -49.95
C PHE A 260 -14.80 10.55 -49.79
N GLY A 261 -15.71 10.59 -50.77
CA GLY A 261 -16.88 9.71 -50.79
C GLY A 261 -16.53 8.23 -50.99
N THR A 262 -15.55 7.93 -51.83
CA THR A 262 -15.06 6.55 -52.04
C THR A 262 -14.37 6.03 -50.78
N ASP A 263 -13.54 6.86 -50.13
CA ASP A 263 -12.89 6.49 -48.88
C ASP A 263 -13.91 6.30 -47.75
N ALA A 264 -14.93 7.15 -47.64
CA ALA A 264 -16.01 6.98 -46.67
C ALA A 264 -16.73 5.62 -46.83
N VAL A 265 -17.02 5.20 -48.06
CA VAL A 265 -17.65 3.89 -48.32
C VAL A 265 -16.73 2.74 -47.92
N VAL A 266 -15.44 2.80 -48.28
CA VAL A 266 -14.46 1.77 -47.92
C VAL A 266 -14.34 1.65 -46.39
N ILE A 267 -14.30 2.78 -45.69
CA ILE A 267 -14.23 2.84 -44.23
C ILE A 267 -15.51 2.28 -43.60
N SER A 268 -16.70 2.62 -44.09
CA SER A 268 -17.94 2.07 -43.55
C SER A 268 -18.05 0.56 -43.76
N VAL A 269 -17.55 0.03 -44.88
CA VAL A 269 -17.47 -1.42 -45.11
C VAL A 269 -16.49 -2.07 -44.13
N ASP A 270 -15.31 -1.48 -43.94
CA ASP A 270 -14.32 -1.95 -42.99
C ASP A 270 -14.82 -1.90 -41.54
N GLU A 271 -15.52 -0.83 -41.16
CA GLU A 271 -16.18 -0.68 -39.86
C GLU A 271 -17.20 -1.80 -39.65
N TYR A 272 -18.10 -2.00 -40.61
CA TYR A 272 -19.14 -3.02 -40.51
C TYR A 272 -18.57 -4.44 -40.35
N ILE A 273 -17.43 -4.73 -40.98
CA ILE A 273 -16.82 -6.06 -40.96
C ILE A 273 -15.89 -6.25 -39.75
N ASN A 274 -15.09 -5.23 -39.40
CA ASN A 274 -13.93 -5.40 -38.52
C ASN A 274 -14.03 -4.65 -37.18
N LYS A 275 -15.07 -3.83 -36.94
CA LYS A 275 -15.16 -2.99 -35.73
C LYS A 275 -15.15 -3.81 -34.44
N GLU A 276 -15.96 -4.86 -34.37
CA GLU A 276 -16.06 -5.70 -33.17
C GLU A 276 -14.77 -6.48 -32.92
N ASP A 277 -14.20 -7.10 -33.96
CA ASP A 277 -12.92 -7.81 -33.84
C ASP A 277 -11.80 -6.87 -33.36
N PHE A 278 -11.71 -5.66 -33.93
CA PHE A 278 -10.69 -4.69 -33.50
C PHE A 278 -10.95 -4.17 -32.08
N LYS A 279 -12.22 -3.99 -31.69
CA LYS A 279 -12.61 -3.64 -30.34
C LYS A 279 -12.13 -4.69 -29.34
N GLU A 280 -12.33 -5.98 -29.66
CA GLU A 280 -11.87 -7.09 -28.83
C GLU A 280 -10.34 -7.13 -28.72
N GLU A 281 -9.61 -6.90 -29.82
CA GLU A 281 -8.14 -6.79 -29.79
C GLU A 281 -7.64 -5.66 -28.89
N ILE A 282 -8.34 -4.52 -28.85
CA ILE A 282 -8.00 -3.42 -27.93
C ILE A 282 -8.30 -3.82 -26.49
N ILE A 283 -9.44 -4.47 -26.23
CA ILE A 283 -9.81 -4.95 -24.89
C ILE A 283 -8.79 -5.98 -24.39
N GLU A 284 -8.34 -6.89 -25.25
CA GLU A 284 -7.28 -7.86 -24.94
C GLU A 284 -5.98 -7.14 -24.56
N ALA A 285 -5.52 -6.19 -25.39
CA ALA A 285 -4.31 -5.41 -25.09
C ALA A 285 -4.42 -4.64 -23.76
N LEU A 286 -5.59 -4.05 -23.48
CA LEU A 286 -5.88 -3.39 -22.20
C LEU A 286 -5.85 -4.38 -21.03
N ASN A 287 -6.45 -5.57 -21.17
CA ASN A 287 -6.46 -6.60 -20.14
C ASN A 287 -5.06 -7.17 -19.86
N GLU A 288 -4.24 -7.35 -20.88
CA GLU A 288 -2.84 -7.75 -20.69
C GLU A 288 -2.05 -6.68 -19.93
N SER A 289 -2.14 -5.41 -20.35
CA SER A 289 -1.46 -4.31 -19.68
C SER A 289 -1.97 -4.09 -18.25
N LYS A 290 -3.24 -4.41 -17.99
CA LYS A 290 -3.81 -4.45 -16.63
C LYS A 290 -3.14 -5.50 -15.75
N LEU A 291 -2.88 -6.70 -16.27
CA LEU A 291 -2.17 -7.75 -15.54
C LEU A 291 -0.70 -7.35 -15.31
N GLU A 292 -0.03 -6.83 -16.33
CA GLU A 292 1.33 -6.29 -16.21
C GLU A 292 1.41 -5.19 -15.14
N LEU A 293 0.39 -4.32 -15.07
CA LEU A 293 0.32 -3.28 -14.05
C LEU A 293 0.19 -3.86 -12.64
N LYS A 294 -0.67 -4.87 -12.43
CA LYS A 294 -0.81 -5.54 -11.12
C LYS A 294 0.52 -6.11 -10.63
N GLU A 295 1.30 -6.71 -11.52
CA GLU A 295 2.62 -7.25 -11.21
C GLU A 295 3.58 -6.17 -10.68
N GLN A 296 3.48 -4.93 -11.14
CA GLN A 296 4.32 -3.82 -10.65
C GLN A 296 4.05 -3.44 -9.19
N TYR A 297 2.91 -3.87 -8.61
CA TYR A 297 2.57 -3.61 -7.20
C TYR A 297 2.92 -4.78 -6.27
N LYS A 298 3.39 -5.93 -6.78
CA LYS A 298 3.87 -7.04 -5.95
C LYS A 298 4.92 -6.66 -4.89
N PRO A 299 5.86 -5.73 -5.16
CA PRO A 299 6.82 -5.29 -4.14
C PRO A 299 6.18 -4.76 -2.85
N ILE A 300 4.93 -4.28 -2.88
CA ILE A 300 4.20 -3.87 -1.67
C ILE A 300 3.96 -5.08 -0.75
N ILE A 301 3.62 -6.23 -1.33
CA ILE A 301 3.40 -7.47 -0.58
C ILE A 301 4.72 -8.00 0.00
N ASP A 302 5.81 -7.94 -0.77
CA ASP A 302 7.13 -8.36 -0.29
C ASP A 302 7.58 -7.50 0.91
N GLU A 303 7.36 -6.19 0.83
CA GLU A 303 7.68 -5.26 1.91
C GLU A 303 6.78 -5.48 3.14
N LEU A 304 5.51 -5.86 2.98
CA LEU A 304 4.65 -6.29 4.11
C LEU A 304 5.29 -7.45 4.89
N TYR A 305 5.72 -8.51 4.21
CA TYR A 305 6.36 -9.65 4.87
C TYR A 305 7.67 -9.25 5.55
N LYS A 306 8.48 -8.42 4.89
CA LYS A 306 9.73 -7.90 5.46
C LYS A 306 9.48 -7.08 6.73
N ILE A 307 8.55 -6.12 6.69
CA ILE A 307 8.14 -5.31 7.84
C ILE A 307 7.62 -6.19 8.97
N SER A 308 6.76 -7.16 8.66
CA SER A 308 6.21 -8.09 9.64
C SER A 308 7.32 -8.86 10.37
N ASN A 309 8.28 -9.41 9.63
CA ASN A 309 9.39 -10.17 10.22
C ASN A 309 10.29 -9.29 11.08
N GLU A 310 10.73 -8.14 10.55
CA GLU A 310 11.56 -7.18 11.29
C GLU A 310 10.86 -6.72 12.58
N TYR A 311 9.55 -6.50 12.51
CA TYR A 311 8.78 -6.05 13.66
C TYR A 311 8.64 -7.13 14.74
N GLN A 312 8.31 -8.36 14.34
CA GLN A 312 8.23 -9.49 15.27
C GLN A 312 9.58 -9.74 15.97
N GLU A 313 10.70 -9.63 15.25
CA GLU A 313 12.04 -9.76 15.86
C GLU A 313 12.36 -8.63 16.84
N LYS A 314 11.99 -7.38 16.52
CA LYS A 314 12.10 -6.25 17.46
C LYS A 314 11.26 -6.46 18.72
N LEU A 315 10.03 -6.97 18.57
CA LEU A 315 9.17 -7.31 19.71
C LEU A 315 9.81 -8.39 20.60
N LYS A 316 10.27 -9.50 20.02
CA LYS A 316 10.92 -10.59 20.78
C LYS A 316 12.19 -10.16 21.52
N THR A 317 12.91 -9.17 21.01
CA THR A 317 14.13 -8.64 21.63
C THR A 317 13.90 -7.48 22.59
N THR A 318 12.66 -6.99 22.71
CA THR A 318 12.32 -5.90 23.62
C THR A 318 12.35 -6.39 25.07
N GLN A 319 13.18 -5.76 25.89
CA GLN A 319 13.30 -6.08 27.31
C GLN A 319 12.12 -5.48 28.09
N THR A 320 11.41 -6.33 28.83
CA THR A 320 10.33 -5.92 29.74
C THR A 320 10.59 -6.37 31.17
N LEU A 321 9.92 -5.74 32.13
CA LEU A 321 9.98 -6.01 33.55
C LEU A 321 8.64 -6.59 34.02
N GLU A 322 8.71 -7.47 35.00
CA GLU A 322 7.54 -8.00 35.72
C GLU A 322 7.76 -7.92 37.24
N LYS A 323 6.67 -7.71 37.99
CA LYS A 323 6.70 -7.70 39.45
C LYS A 323 6.62 -9.14 39.97
N LYS A 324 7.69 -9.65 40.59
CA LYS A 324 7.68 -10.94 41.29
C LYS A 324 7.60 -10.73 42.80
N ARG A 325 6.70 -11.47 43.45
CA ARG A 325 6.58 -11.49 44.91
C ARG A 325 7.81 -12.20 45.48
N ILE A 326 8.53 -11.55 46.38
CA ILE A 326 9.57 -12.17 47.19
C ILE A 326 8.93 -12.67 48.47
N ILE A 327 9.12 -13.95 48.77
CA ILE A 327 8.82 -14.49 50.10
C ILE A 327 10.12 -14.39 50.89
N ASP A 328 10.18 -13.49 51.86
CA ASP A 328 11.27 -13.46 52.85
C ASP A 328 11.19 -14.78 53.65
N ASN A 329 12.03 -15.77 53.31
CA ASN A 329 12.25 -16.94 54.16
C ASN A 329 13.05 -16.45 55.38
N PHE A 330 12.35 -16.13 56.46
CA PHE A 330 12.96 -15.89 57.78
C PHE A 330 13.37 -17.20 58.45
#